data_AF-A0A2D6D3U7-F1
#
_entry.id   AF-A0A2D6D3U7-F1
#
_cell.length_a   1.000
_cell.length_b   1.000
_cell.length_c   1.000
_cell.angle_alpha   90.00
_cell.angle_beta   90.00
_cell.angle_gamma   90.00
#
_symmetry.space_group_name_H-M   'P 1'
#
loop_
_entity.id
_entity.type
_entity.pdbx_description
1 polymer ?
#
loop_
_entity_poly.entity_id
_entity_poly.type
_entity_poly.pdbx_seq_one_letter_code
_entity_poly.pdbx_strand_id
1 'polypeptide(L)'
;MPRSLPPYPTLEGLRKEAKQLLASYRSGDVATCEMLRKLARLARADDKRILAADLGLQEVQQALALDYGFKSWADLAAFVTAGDAESASGKGAHVLRGLRWVRRATTHMGCLEGCLNHLGLDMSPGWLFGATGHAFFISVSDDFCPAGPHSWRYFDVVPRLGANLGIDFDVMMALPWEDDDGFPAKHEAIWHAVRDAIDAGRPCYGWHYEFAVIAGYDDTGYLLSGPIKAPRVHPLGHQLFHSWRDFGATAGPGSVEIASIGPGQAADDMTTVRDALAFATQDAQNGEGSGIGGYDAWIRGLSPSRDETNVGDRYHVAYHAAIWSECRAFAHAFLDEARARLGGRQAPILARAAECYLAVGDALTEVATLFPLLDGQEGQMRANVEDADRRARAVEALGEARTAEQTGLAALRHALTAIQ
;
A
#
# COMPACT_ATOMS: atom_id res chain seq x y z
N MET A 1 4.70 19.65 -6.83
CA MET A 1 3.71 18.69 -7.36
C MET A 1 2.32 19.32 -7.26
N PRO A 2 1.34 18.98 -8.11
CA PRO A 2 -0.01 19.49 -7.95
C PRO A 2 -0.60 19.03 -6.61
N ARG A 3 -1.38 19.88 -5.96
CA ARG A 3 -2.10 19.54 -4.74
C ARG A 3 -3.20 18.54 -5.09
N SER A 4 -3.45 17.57 -4.21
CA SER A 4 -4.58 16.66 -4.38
C SER A 4 -5.89 17.37 -4.03
N LEU A 5 -6.96 17.10 -4.79
CA LEU A 5 -8.30 17.57 -4.44
C LEU A 5 -8.71 17.04 -3.05
N PRO A 6 -9.52 17.80 -2.29
CA PRO A 6 -10.07 17.30 -1.03
C PRO A 6 -10.92 16.03 -1.29
N PRO A 7 -11.09 15.14 -0.29
CA PRO A 7 -11.75 13.83 -0.47
C PRO A 7 -13.17 13.90 -1.07
N TYR A 8 -13.89 15.00 -0.87
CA TYR A 8 -15.23 15.27 -1.41
C TYR A 8 -15.27 16.67 -2.04
N PRO A 9 -14.62 16.88 -3.20
CA PRO A 9 -14.60 18.19 -3.82
C PRO A 9 -16.01 18.46 -4.34
N THR A 10 -16.71 19.42 -3.78
CA THR A 10 -17.94 19.94 -4.35
C THR A 10 -17.64 21.24 -5.07
N LEU A 11 -18.37 21.52 -6.16
CA LEU A 11 -18.18 22.79 -6.87
C LEU A 11 -18.47 23.99 -5.93
N GLU A 12 -19.39 23.82 -4.99
CA GLU A 12 -19.66 24.81 -3.93
C GLU A 12 -18.46 24.97 -2.98
N GLY A 13 -17.87 23.87 -2.51
CA GLY A 13 -16.69 23.86 -1.65
C GLY A 13 -15.49 24.55 -2.30
N LEU A 14 -15.21 24.24 -3.57
CA LEU A 14 -14.13 24.87 -4.33
C LEU A 14 -14.40 26.36 -4.59
N ARG A 15 -15.66 26.76 -4.83
CA ARG A 15 -16.04 28.17 -4.92
C ARG A 15 -15.85 28.90 -3.60
N LYS A 16 -16.12 28.25 -2.47
CA LYS A 16 -15.90 28.79 -1.13
C LYS A 16 -14.42 28.95 -0.84
N GLU A 17 -13.61 27.97 -1.19
CA GLU A 17 -12.15 28.02 -1.05
C GLU A 17 -11.53 29.14 -1.89
N ALA A 18 -11.92 29.28 -3.16
CA ALA A 18 -11.45 30.39 -4.00
C ALA A 18 -11.81 31.77 -3.41
N LYS A 19 -12.99 31.91 -2.78
CA LYS A 19 -13.38 33.14 -2.09
C LYS A 19 -12.55 33.39 -0.83
N GLN A 20 -12.26 32.34 -0.05
CA GLN A 20 -11.40 32.42 1.13
C GLN A 20 -9.97 32.83 0.74
N LEU A 21 -9.42 32.21 -0.30
CA LEU A 21 -8.09 32.55 -0.80
C LEU A 21 -8.01 34.00 -1.30
N LEU A 22 -9.04 34.48 -2.01
CA LEU A 22 -9.13 35.88 -2.43
C LEU A 22 -9.20 36.84 -1.21
N ALA A 23 -9.87 36.45 -0.13
CA ALA A 23 -9.93 37.24 1.10
C ALA A 23 -8.56 37.30 1.80
N SER A 24 -7.88 36.16 1.95
CA SER A 24 -6.53 36.08 2.52
C SER A 24 -5.52 36.89 1.72
N TYR A 25 -5.58 36.80 0.39
CA TYR A 25 -4.77 37.60 -0.52
C TYR A 25 -4.97 39.11 -0.29
N ARG A 26 -6.23 39.56 -0.19
CA ARG A 26 -6.56 40.98 0.06
C ARG A 26 -6.12 41.49 1.43
N SER A 27 -5.97 40.59 2.42
CA SER A 27 -5.39 40.93 3.72
C SER A 27 -3.85 41.00 3.72
N GLY A 28 -3.19 40.73 2.59
CA GLY A 28 -1.73 40.77 2.48
C GLY A 28 -1.02 39.49 2.93
N ASP A 29 -1.73 38.36 2.97
CA ASP A 29 -1.14 37.08 3.37
C ASP A 29 -0.17 36.53 2.32
N VAL A 30 1.11 36.51 2.67
CA VAL A 30 2.21 36.04 1.82
C VAL A 30 2.08 34.56 1.47
N ALA A 31 1.39 33.74 2.29
CA ALA A 31 1.18 32.32 2.02
C ALA A 31 0.40 32.07 0.72
N THR A 32 -0.40 33.03 0.27
CA THR A 32 -1.15 32.92 -0.99
C THR A 32 -0.28 33.07 -2.25
N CYS A 33 0.91 33.68 -2.13
CA CYS A 33 1.77 34.02 -3.27
C CYS A 33 2.28 32.80 -4.03
N GLU A 34 2.55 31.68 -3.35
CA GLU A 34 3.02 30.45 -4.00
C GLU A 34 1.99 29.89 -4.99
N MET A 35 0.71 29.84 -4.58
CA MET A 35 -0.38 29.41 -5.44
C MET A 35 -0.63 30.40 -6.59
N LEU A 36 -0.58 31.71 -6.31
CA LEU A 36 -0.83 32.73 -7.32
C LEU A 36 0.23 32.77 -8.43
N ARG A 37 1.46 32.32 -8.15
CA ARG A 37 2.52 32.14 -9.17
C ARG A 37 2.19 31.11 -10.24
N LYS A 38 1.17 30.26 -10.05
CA LYS A 38 0.70 29.36 -11.10
C LYS A 38 0.13 30.13 -12.30
N LEU A 39 -0.34 31.37 -12.10
CA LEU A 39 -0.79 32.24 -13.19
C LEU A 39 0.40 32.70 -14.04
N ALA A 40 0.28 32.57 -15.36
CA ALA A 40 1.36 32.92 -16.30
C ALA A 40 1.88 34.35 -16.12
N ARG A 41 1.00 35.32 -15.81
CA ARG A 41 1.39 36.72 -15.58
C ARG A 41 2.16 36.96 -14.27
N LEU A 42 2.07 36.04 -13.31
CA LEU A 42 2.67 36.15 -11.97
C LEU A 42 3.82 35.16 -11.74
N ALA A 43 4.08 34.23 -12.67
CA ALA A 43 5.05 33.15 -12.50
C ALA A 43 6.48 33.61 -12.14
N ARG A 44 6.86 34.83 -12.54
CA ARG A 44 8.18 35.43 -12.27
C ARG A 44 8.11 36.64 -11.33
N ALA A 45 6.96 36.90 -10.71
CA ALA A 45 6.78 38.01 -9.80
C ALA A 45 7.27 37.66 -8.38
N ASP A 46 7.90 38.62 -7.72
CA ASP A 46 8.19 38.57 -6.28
C ASP A 46 6.91 38.78 -5.46
N ASP A 47 6.94 38.43 -4.17
CA ASP A 47 5.75 38.51 -3.31
C ASP A 47 5.18 39.94 -3.24
N LYS A 48 6.04 40.96 -3.26
CA LYS A 48 5.60 42.37 -3.24
C LYS A 48 4.80 42.74 -4.48
N ARG A 49 5.23 42.28 -5.66
CA ARG A 49 4.53 42.48 -6.93
C ARG A 49 3.25 41.67 -7.03
N ILE A 50 3.21 40.46 -6.45
CA ILE A 50 1.98 39.65 -6.39
C ILE A 50 0.96 40.33 -5.48
N LEU A 51 1.35 40.78 -4.29
CA LEU A 51 0.47 41.46 -3.34
C LEU A 51 0.02 42.87 -3.80
N ALA A 52 0.73 43.49 -4.75
CA ALA A 52 0.34 44.76 -5.37
C ALA A 52 -0.48 44.60 -6.66
N ALA A 53 -0.68 43.38 -7.15
CA ALA A 53 -1.46 43.13 -8.36
C ALA A 53 -2.97 43.35 -8.10
N ASP A 54 -3.72 43.76 -9.12
CA ASP A 54 -5.17 43.66 -9.05
C ASP A 54 -5.59 42.24 -9.46
N LEU A 55 -6.13 41.46 -8.52
CA LEU A 55 -6.55 40.07 -8.73
C LEU A 55 -8.06 39.92 -8.46
N GLY A 56 -8.77 39.42 -9.46
CA GLY A 56 -10.18 39.08 -9.36
C GLY A 56 -10.43 37.61 -8.96
N LEU A 57 -11.68 37.30 -8.62
CA LEU A 57 -12.08 35.93 -8.25
C LEU A 57 -11.80 34.90 -9.35
N GLN A 58 -11.97 35.28 -10.62
CA GLN A 58 -11.72 34.38 -11.76
C GLN A 58 -10.25 33.97 -11.86
N GLU A 59 -9.33 34.89 -11.57
CA GLU A 59 -7.89 34.60 -11.59
C GLU A 59 -7.47 33.72 -10.41
N VAL A 60 -8.08 33.94 -9.24
CA VAL A 60 -7.91 33.06 -8.08
C VAL A 60 -8.44 31.66 -8.36
N GLN A 61 -9.60 31.54 -9.00
CA GLN A 61 -10.15 30.25 -9.45
C GLN A 61 -9.24 29.55 -10.47
N GLN A 62 -8.66 30.31 -11.40
CA GLN A 62 -7.71 29.78 -12.36
C GLN A 62 -6.41 29.31 -11.68
N ALA A 63 -5.89 30.06 -10.71
CA ALA A 63 -4.71 29.67 -9.94
C ALA A 63 -4.97 28.39 -9.13
N LEU A 64 -6.14 28.31 -8.48
CA LEU A 64 -6.58 27.13 -7.74
C LEU A 64 -6.72 25.90 -8.63
N ALA A 65 -7.29 26.06 -9.83
CA ALA A 65 -7.39 24.97 -10.80
C ALA A 65 -6.02 24.45 -11.24
N LEU A 66 -5.07 25.36 -11.54
CA LEU A 66 -3.70 25.00 -11.90
C LEU A 66 -2.95 24.33 -10.74
N ASP A 67 -3.22 24.76 -9.51
CA ASP A 67 -2.65 24.14 -8.30
C ASP A 67 -3.10 22.69 -8.13
N TYR A 68 -4.36 22.40 -8.47
CA TYR A 68 -4.92 21.05 -8.55
C TYR A 68 -4.55 20.28 -9.85
N GLY A 69 -3.76 20.89 -10.74
CA GLY A 69 -3.31 20.25 -11.99
C GLY A 69 -4.29 20.33 -13.17
N PHE A 70 -5.35 21.13 -13.07
CA PHE A 70 -6.31 21.36 -14.17
C PHE A 70 -5.88 22.56 -15.03
N LYS A 71 -6.18 22.50 -16.34
CA LYS A 71 -5.80 23.55 -17.29
C LYS A 71 -6.64 24.82 -17.11
N SER A 72 -7.86 24.68 -16.61
CA SER A 72 -8.77 25.80 -16.35
C SER A 72 -9.73 25.51 -15.20
N TRP A 73 -10.32 26.57 -14.65
CA TRP A 73 -11.43 26.45 -13.71
C TRP A 73 -12.63 25.69 -14.32
N ALA A 74 -12.88 25.84 -15.62
CA ALA A 74 -13.94 25.12 -16.31
C ALA A 74 -13.67 23.61 -16.33
N ASP A 75 -12.42 23.18 -16.56
CA ASP A 75 -12.04 21.76 -16.53
C ASP A 75 -12.18 21.17 -15.13
N LEU A 76 -11.77 21.91 -14.09
CA LEU A 76 -11.94 21.51 -12.70
C LEU A 76 -13.42 21.41 -12.32
N ALA A 77 -14.23 22.41 -12.70
CA ALA A 77 -15.67 22.40 -12.43
C ALA A 77 -16.37 21.24 -13.15
N ALA A 78 -16.03 21.00 -14.41
CA ALA A 78 -16.56 19.90 -15.20
C ALA A 78 -16.24 18.53 -14.57
N PHE A 79 -15.01 18.34 -14.08
CA PHE A 79 -14.56 17.12 -13.39
C PHE A 79 -15.31 16.85 -12.07
N VAL A 80 -15.72 17.90 -11.37
CA VAL A 80 -16.40 17.82 -10.06
C VAL A 80 -17.91 17.68 -10.18
N THR A 81 -18.54 18.39 -11.14
CA THR A 81 -19.77 17.91 -11.79
C THR A 81 -19.41 16.62 -12.59
N ALA A 82 -20.13 16.03 -13.54
CA ALA A 82 -19.73 14.73 -14.16
C ALA A 82 -19.56 13.52 -13.18
N GLY A 83 -18.61 13.55 -12.22
CA GLY A 83 -18.90 13.09 -10.86
C GLY A 83 -20.18 13.79 -10.33
N ASP A 84 -20.74 13.58 -9.15
CA ASP A 84 -22.10 14.07 -8.80
C ASP A 84 -23.26 13.54 -9.72
N ALA A 85 -23.27 13.83 -11.02
CA ALA A 85 -24.26 13.40 -12.02
C ALA A 85 -24.22 11.89 -12.32
N GLU A 86 -23.04 11.27 -12.49
CA GLU A 86 -22.93 9.81 -12.69
C GLU A 86 -23.36 9.00 -11.46
N SER A 87 -23.20 9.55 -10.25
CA SER A 87 -23.67 8.93 -9.01
C SER A 87 -25.18 9.07 -8.78
N ALA A 88 -25.83 10.04 -9.44
CA ALA A 88 -27.25 10.33 -9.26
C ALA A 88 -28.17 9.62 -10.28
N SER A 89 -27.63 9.16 -11.42
CA SER A 89 -28.38 8.37 -12.40
C SER A 89 -27.98 6.90 -12.31
N GLY A 90 -28.71 6.10 -11.53
CA GLY A 90 -28.46 4.66 -11.34
C GLY A 90 -28.60 3.79 -12.60
N LYS A 91 -27.70 3.98 -13.58
CA LYS A 91 -27.36 3.06 -14.67
C LYS A 91 -25.92 3.31 -15.09
N GLY A 92 -25.02 2.40 -14.76
CA GLY A 92 -23.65 2.39 -15.29
C GLY A 92 -22.63 1.79 -14.34
N ALA A 93 -22.32 2.47 -13.24
CA ALA A 93 -21.31 2.03 -12.28
C ALA A 93 -21.50 2.70 -10.91
N HIS A 94 -21.24 1.95 -9.83
CA HIS A 94 -21.22 2.43 -8.45
C HIS A 94 -19.76 2.53 -8.00
N VAL A 95 -19.31 3.71 -7.57
CA VAL A 95 -17.90 3.97 -7.25
C VAL A 95 -17.76 4.73 -5.94
N LEU A 96 -16.89 4.20 -5.06
CA LEU A 96 -16.40 4.92 -3.89
C LEU A 96 -15.39 5.98 -4.35
N ARG A 97 -15.85 7.23 -4.41
CA ARG A 97 -15.04 8.36 -4.88
C ARG A 97 -13.78 8.51 -4.02
N GLY A 98 -12.64 8.76 -4.68
CA GLY A 98 -11.35 8.95 -4.01
C GLY A 98 -10.68 7.66 -3.52
N LEU A 99 -11.38 6.53 -3.46
CA LEU A 99 -10.78 5.24 -3.08
C LEU A 99 -9.76 4.81 -4.15
N ARG A 100 -8.50 4.69 -3.76
CA ARG A 100 -7.37 4.34 -4.64
C ARG A 100 -6.36 3.51 -3.87
N TRP A 101 -5.70 2.59 -4.58
CA TRP A 101 -4.54 1.89 -4.07
C TRP A 101 -3.38 2.86 -3.82
N VAL A 102 -2.70 2.70 -2.69
CA VAL A 102 -1.45 3.40 -2.39
C VAL A 102 -0.29 2.54 -2.91
N ARG A 103 0.59 3.14 -3.72
CA ARG A 103 1.74 2.43 -4.29
C ARG A 103 2.67 1.96 -3.16
N ARG A 104 2.74 0.63 -3.01
CA ARG A 104 3.64 -0.11 -2.11
C ARG A 104 4.23 -1.29 -2.87
N ALA A 105 5.43 -1.73 -2.49
CA ALA A 105 5.96 -3.00 -3.01
C ALA A 105 5.06 -4.16 -2.53
N THR A 106 4.61 -4.05 -1.28
CA THR A 106 3.63 -4.93 -0.65
C THR A 106 2.22 -4.50 -1.06
N THR A 107 1.73 -5.04 -2.17
CA THR A 107 0.46 -4.61 -2.79
C THR A 107 -0.74 -4.76 -1.86
N HIS A 108 -0.77 -5.80 -1.02
CA HIS A 108 -1.79 -6.01 0.02
C HIS A 108 -1.89 -4.83 0.96
N MET A 109 -0.76 -4.42 1.55
CA MET A 109 -0.72 -3.33 2.52
C MET A 109 -0.99 -1.98 1.86
N GLY A 110 -0.61 -1.80 0.59
CA GLY A 110 -1.03 -0.62 -0.19
C GLY A 110 -2.54 -0.55 -0.44
N CYS A 111 -3.22 -1.70 -0.54
CA CYS A 111 -4.67 -1.75 -0.63
C CYS A 111 -5.32 -1.39 0.71
N LEU A 112 -4.82 -1.97 1.80
CA LEU A 112 -5.29 -1.68 3.15
C LEU A 112 -5.11 -0.19 3.48
N GLU A 113 -3.93 0.38 3.23
CA GLU A 113 -3.66 1.82 3.41
C GLU A 113 -4.61 2.69 2.59
N GLY A 114 -4.87 2.34 1.32
CA GLY A 114 -5.84 3.02 0.48
C GLY A 114 -7.27 3.00 1.04
N CYS A 115 -7.68 1.86 1.60
CA CYS A 115 -8.99 1.71 2.25
C CYS A 115 -9.07 2.55 3.54
N LEU A 116 -8.02 2.55 4.37
CA LEU A 116 -7.98 3.34 5.61
C LEU A 116 -8.00 4.84 5.33
N ASN A 117 -7.26 5.30 4.33
CA ASN A 117 -7.31 6.68 3.85
C ASN A 117 -8.72 7.10 3.41
N HIS A 118 -9.45 6.20 2.72
CA HIS A 118 -10.84 6.45 2.32
C HIS A 118 -11.79 6.55 3.52
N LEU A 119 -11.59 5.73 4.55
CA LEU A 119 -12.37 5.76 5.79
C LEU A 119 -12.00 6.92 6.72
N GLY A 120 -10.95 7.69 6.39
CA GLY A 120 -10.44 8.77 7.24
C GLY A 120 -9.73 8.27 8.51
N LEU A 121 -9.24 7.03 8.49
CA LEU A 121 -8.47 6.44 9.59
C LEU A 121 -6.98 6.76 9.37
N ASP A 122 -6.52 7.85 9.98
CA ASP A 122 -5.13 8.32 9.88
C ASP A 122 -4.20 7.38 10.67
N MET A 123 -3.22 6.81 9.98
CA MET A 123 -2.28 5.86 10.54
C MET A 123 -0.95 5.94 9.80
N SER A 124 0.15 5.93 10.54
CA SER A 124 1.46 5.86 9.90
C SER A 124 1.64 4.50 9.20
N PRO A 125 2.36 4.44 8.07
CA PRO A 125 2.69 3.17 7.43
C PRO A 125 3.47 2.22 8.35
N GLY A 126 4.33 2.75 9.23
CA GLY A 126 5.05 1.96 10.23
C GLY A 126 4.08 1.28 11.20
N TRP A 127 3.14 2.04 11.76
CA TRP A 127 2.11 1.50 12.65
C TRP A 127 1.25 0.44 11.94
N LEU A 128 0.84 0.70 10.70
CA LEU A 128 0.03 -0.21 9.90
C LEU A 128 0.74 -1.54 9.62
N PHE A 129 1.96 -1.50 9.08
CA PHE A 129 2.71 -2.71 8.72
C PHE A 129 3.16 -3.50 9.96
N GLY A 130 3.62 -2.81 11.00
CA GLY A 130 4.13 -3.45 12.20
C GLY A 130 3.04 -4.07 13.04
N ALA A 131 1.95 -3.34 13.30
CA ALA A 131 0.85 -3.83 14.14
C ALA A 131 0.08 -4.98 13.50
N THR A 132 -0.01 -5.04 12.16
CA THR A 132 -0.61 -6.18 11.44
C THR A 132 0.34 -7.38 11.31
N GLY A 133 1.56 -7.28 11.83
CA GLY A 133 2.60 -8.30 11.76
C GLY A 133 3.31 -8.40 10.40
N HIS A 134 2.78 -7.76 9.35
CA HIS A 134 3.29 -7.84 7.98
C HIS A 134 4.77 -7.42 7.88
N ALA A 135 5.18 -6.42 8.66
CA ALA A 135 6.55 -5.92 8.69
C ALA A 135 7.60 -6.99 9.09
N PHE A 136 7.19 -7.99 9.88
CA PHE A 136 8.08 -8.99 10.48
C PHE A 136 8.10 -10.32 9.75
N PHE A 137 7.12 -10.57 8.87
CA PHE A 137 7.10 -11.77 8.05
C PHE A 137 8.17 -11.70 6.94
N ILE A 138 8.71 -12.85 6.56
CA ILE A 138 9.56 -13.02 5.38
C ILE A 138 9.43 -14.48 4.94
N SER A 139 9.27 -14.69 3.63
CA SER A 139 9.26 -16.01 3.00
C SER A 139 9.98 -15.96 1.66
N VAL A 140 11.03 -16.77 1.53
CA VAL A 140 11.87 -16.83 0.32
C VAL A 140 12.24 -18.28 0.05
N SER A 141 12.05 -18.71 -1.19
CA SER A 141 12.60 -19.93 -1.75
C SER A 141 13.86 -19.62 -2.57
N ASP A 142 14.74 -20.61 -2.74
CA ASP A 142 16.02 -20.44 -3.46
C ASP A 142 15.87 -20.33 -4.99
N ASP A 143 14.68 -20.60 -5.51
CA ASP A 143 14.29 -20.34 -6.90
C ASP A 143 13.65 -18.95 -7.12
N PHE A 144 13.42 -18.18 -6.04
CA PHE A 144 12.72 -16.89 -6.05
C PHE A 144 11.34 -16.96 -6.70
N CYS A 145 10.56 -17.98 -6.36
CA CYS A 145 9.17 -18.08 -6.80
C CYS A 145 8.40 -16.79 -6.44
N PRO A 146 7.80 -16.07 -7.42
CA PRO A 146 7.12 -14.80 -7.18
C PRO A 146 5.87 -14.93 -6.30
N ALA A 147 5.35 -16.14 -6.12
CA ALA A 147 4.27 -16.40 -5.15
C ALA A 147 4.76 -16.39 -3.68
N GLY A 148 6.08 -16.50 -3.43
CA GLY A 148 6.67 -16.60 -2.10
C GLY A 148 6.21 -15.51 -1.12
N PRO A 149 6.24 -14.21 -1.48
CA PRO A 149 5.78 -13.13 -0.62
C PRO A 149 4.30 -13.21 -0.21
N HIS A 150 3.50 -13.93 -0.99
CA HIS A 150 2.09 -14.16 -0.75
C HIS A 150 1.82 -15.54 -0.14
N SER A 151 2.84 -16.38 0.08
CA SER A 151 2.68 -17.76 0.54
C SER A 151 2.61 -17.87 2.07
N TRP A 152 1.64 -17.20 2.68
CA TRP A 152 1.41 -17.25 4.15
C TRP A 152 -0.04 -16.93 4.52
N ARG A 153 -0.39 -17.02 5.81
CA ARG A 153 -1.77 -16.84 6.29
C ARG A 153 -2.20 -15.37 6.43
N TYR A 154 -1.99 -14.55 5.40
CA TYR A 154 -2.27 -13.10 5.46
C TYR A 154 -3.75 -12.78 5.72
N PHE A 155 -4.71 -13.55 5.16
CA PHE A 155 -6.14 -13.38 5.44
C PHE A 155 -6.62 -13.93 6.80
N ASP A 156 -5.73 -14.48 7.62
CA ASP A 156 -5.97 -14.83 9.03
C ASP A 156 -5.27 -13.85 9.95
N VAL A 157 -3.97 -13.64 9.73
CA VAL A 157 -3.11 -12.81 10.60
C VAL A 157 -3.46 -11.33 10.51
N VAL A 158 -3.57 -10.77 9.29
CA VAL A 158 -3.78 -9.33 9.12
C VAL A 158 -5.14 -8.89 9.69
N PRO A 159 -6.27 -9.61 9.46
CA PRO A 159 -7.53 -9.29 10.12
C PRO A 159 -7.47 -9.40 11.64
N ARG A 160 -6.88 -10.49 12.16
CA ARG A 160 -6.79 -10.73 13.62
C ARG A 160 -6.00 -9.64 14.33
N LEU A 161 -4.83 -9.28 13.82
CA LEU A 161 -3.99 -8.23 14.42
C LEU A 161 -4.48 -6.83 14.05
N GLY A 162 -5.02 -6.63 12.86
CA GLY A 162 -5.60 -5.38 12.40
C GLY A 162 -6.83 -4.94 13.20
N ALA A 163 -7.53 -5.86 13.86
CA ALA A 163 -8.57 -5.52 14.83
C ALA A 163 -8.07 -4.59 15.95
N ASN A 164 -6.81 -4.76 16.40
CA ASN A 164 -6.21 -3.88 17.41
C ASN A 164 -6.08 -2.43 16.92
N LEU A 165 -6.03 -2.21 15.61
CA LEU A 165 -5.97 -0.89 14.97
C LEU A 165 -7.33 -0.23 14.82
N GLY A 166 -8.41 -0.86 15.31
CA GLY A 166 -9.77 -0.37 15.10
C GLY A 166 -10.24 -0.59 13.67
N ILE A 167 -9.84 -1.72 13.07
CA ILE A 167 -10.24 -2.11 11.73
C ILE A 167 -11.15 -3.34 11.83
N ASP A 168 -12.36 -3.22 11.30
CA ASP A 168 -13.29 -4.33 11.13
C ASP A 168 -13.10 -4.95 9.74
N PHE A 169 -12.82 -6.24 9.70
CA PHE A 169 -12.61 -6.99 8.46
C PHE A 169 -13.75 -7.98 8.25
N ASP A 170 -14.34 -7.94 7.07
CA ASP A 170 -15.21 -9.01 6.58
C ASP A 170 -14.49 -9.72 5.43
N VAL A 171 -13.94 -10.90 5.73
CA VAL A 171 -13.14 -11.69 4.80
C VAL A 171 -14.01 -12.74 4.12
N MET A 172 -14.00 -12.69 2.80
CA MET A 172 -14.81 -13.51 1.91
C MET A 172 -13.89 -14.39 1.06
N MET A 173 -14.09 -15.71 1.13
CA MET A 173 -13.30 -16.66 0.35
C MET A 173 -14.15 -17.70 -0.37
N ALA A 174 -13.82 -17.98 -1.63
CA ALA A 174 -14.28 -19.14 -2.38
C ALA A 174 -13.07 -19.88 -2.94
N LEU A 175 -12.97 -21.18 -2.67
CA LEU A 175 -11.82 -22.01 -3.03
C LEU A 175 -12.24 -23.04 -4.09
N PRO A 176 -11.44 -23.27 -5.13
CA PRO A 176 -11.88 -24.10 -6.27
C PRO A 176 -11.94 -25.59 -5.96
N TRP A 177 -11.43 -26.04 -4.80
CA TRP A 177 -11.54 -27.42 -4.33
C TRP A 177 -12.76 -27.67 -3.44
N GLU A 178 -13.62 -26.67 -3.25
CA GLU A 178 -14.95 -26.88 -2.69
C GLU A 178 -15.81 -27.57 -3.77
N ASP A 179 -16.60 -28.58 -3.40
CA ASP A 179 -17.37 -29.43 -4.33
C ASP A 179 -18.01 -28.66 -5.49
N ASP A 180 -18.16 -29.27 -6.67
CA ASP A 180 -18.46 -28.61 -7.96
C ASP A 180 -19.63 -27.58 -7.96
N ASP A 181 -20.61 -27.71 -7.06
CA ASP A 181 -21.74 -26.77 -6.91
C ASP A 181 -21.45 -25.57 -5.95
N GLY A 182 -20.40 -25.66 -5.13
CA GLY A 182 -20.09 -24.73 -4.05
C GLY A 182 -19.31 -23.50 -4.49
N PHE A 183 -18.27 -23.67 -5.33
CA PHE A 183 -17.45 -22.53 -5.78
C PHE A 183 -18.25 -21.50 -6.59
N PRO A 184 -19.03 -21.87 -7.64
CA PRO A 184 -19.78 -20.90 -8.42
C PRO A 184 -20.81 -20.13 -7.57
N ALA A 185 -21.50 -20.82 -6.66
CA ALA A 185 -22.49 -20.22 -5.77
C ALA A 185 -21.84 -19.27 -4.74
N LYS A 186 -20.70 -19.64 -4.16
CA LYS A 186 -19.96 -18.77 -3.25
C LYS A 186 -19.36 -17.58 -3.97
N HIS A 187 -18.76 -17.76 -5.13
CA HIS A 187 -18.24 -16.63 -5.91
C HIS A 187 -19.36 -15.62 -6.22
N GLU A 188 -20.56 -16.09 -6.58
CA GLU A 188 -21.73 -15.23 -6.77
C GLU A 188 -22.18 -14.54 -5.47
N ALA A 189 -22.19 -15.26 -4.34
CA ALA A 189 -22.48 -14.65 -3.05
C ALA A 189 -21.46 -13.56 -2.67
N ILE A 190 -20.17 -13.77 -2.95
CA ILE A 190 -19.11 -12.76 -2.75
C ILE A 190 -19.35 -11.54 -3.63
N TRP A 191 -19.73 -11.74 -4.90
CA TRP A 191 -20.10 -10.64 -5.79
C TRP A 191 -21.21 -9.77 -5.20
N HIS A 192 -22.26 -10.38 -4.68
CA HIS A 192 -23.35 -9.65 -4.02
C HIS A 192 -22.88 -8.93 -2.74
N ALA A 193 -22.13 -9.62 -1.87
CA ALA A 193 -21.62 -9.05 -0.63
C ALA A 193 -20.69 -7.84 -0.86
N VAL A 194 -19.82 -7.90 -1.88
CA VAL A 194 -18.94 -6.77 -2.24
C VAL A 194 -19.74 -5.57 -2.75
N ARG A 195 -20.81 -5.80 -3.51
CA ARG A 195 -21.69 -4.73 -3.95
C ARG A 195 -22.42 -4.08 -2.78
N ASP A 196 -22.99 -4.88 -1.89
CA ASP A 196 -23.66 -4.40 -0.68
C ASP A 196 -22.70 -3.59 0.20
N ALA A 197 -21.44 -4.04 0.33
CA ALA A 197 -20.39 -3.32 1.05
C ALA A 197 -20.09 -1.95 0.38
N ILE A 198 -19.91 -1.92 -0.94
CA ILE A 198 -19.67 -0.68 -1.69
C ILE A 198 -20.86 0.27 -1.59
N ASP A 199 -22.09 -0.22 -1.72
CA ASP A 199 -23.30 0.58 -1.59
C ASP A 199 -23.46 1.16 -0.16
N ALA A 200 -22.92 0.46 0.85
CA ALA A 200 -22.82 0.94 2.22
C ALA A 200 -21.61 1.84 2.50
N GLY A 201 -20.77 2.15 1.50
CA GLY A 201 -19.58 2.99 1.68
C GLY A 201 -18.36 2.27 2.26
N ARG A 202 -18.37 0.93 2.35
CA ARG A 202 -17.24 0.13 2.85
C ARG A 202 -16.27 -0.18 1.71
N PRO A 203 -14.99 0.23 1.80
CA PRO A 203 -13.99 -0.09 0.80
C PRO A 203 -13.66 -1.59 0.81
N CYS A 204 -13.36 -2.13 -0.38
CA CYS A 204 -12.98 -3.52 -0.56
C CYS A 204 -11.63 -3.65 -1.26
N TYR A 205 -10.93 -4.76 -1.06
CA TYR A 205 -9.75 -5.15 -1.83
C TYR A 205 -9.71 -6.67 -1.99
N GLY A 206 -9.02 -7.16 -3.02
CA GLY A 206 -8.92 -8.60 -3.26
C GLY A 206 -7.69 -9.02 -4.04
N TRP A 207 -7.52 -10.34 -4.11
CA TRP A 207 -6.37 -11.00 -4.75
C TRP A 207 -6.67 -11.44 -6.19
N HIS A 208 -5.78 -11.08 -7.12
CA HIS A 208 -5.74 -11.65 -8.47
C HIS A 208 -4.33 -11.47 -9.06
N TYR A 209 -3.44 -12.45 -8.81
CA TYR A 209 -1.98 -12.41 -9.04
C TYR A 209 -1.22 -11.33 -8.26
N GLU A 210 -1.86 -10.20 -8.00
CA GLU A 210 -1.49 -9.15 -7.06
C GLU A 210 -2.76 -8.64 -6.35
N PHE A 211 -2.58 -7.88 -5.27
CA PHE A 211 -3.72 -7.22 -4.63
C PHE A 211 -4.12 -5.95 -5.38
N ALA A 212 -5.44 -5.72 -5.47
CA ALA A 212 -5.99 -4.45 -5.90
C ALA A 212 -7.17 -4.02 -5.03
N VAL A 213 -7.32 -2.70 -4.89
CA VAL A 213 -8.50 -2.07 -4.32
C VAL A 213 -9.66 -2.23 -5.30
N ILE A 214 -10.81 -2.68 -4.80
CA ILE A 214 -12.07 -2.71 -5.52
C ILE A 214 -12.77 -1.38 -5.21
N ALA A 215 -12.60 -0.41 -6.10
CA ALA A 215 -13.08 0.95 -5.93
C ALA A 215 -14.59 1.10 -6.22
N GLY A 216 -15.19 0.08 -6.82
CA GLY A 216 -16.56 0.14 -7.31
C GLY A 216 -16.91 -1.10 -8.12
N TYR A 217 -18.08 -1.07 -8.73
CA TYR A 217 -18.56 -2.10 -9.64
C TYR A 217 -19.41 -1.50 -10.76
N ASP A 218 -19.50 -2.21 -11.88
CA ASP A 218 -20.49 -1.98 -12.93
C ASP A 218 -21.32 -3.25 -13.20
N ASP A 219 -22.14 -3.23 -14.25
CA ASP A 219 -22.96 -4.40 -14.64
C ASP A 219 -22.12 -5.64 -15.03
N THR A 220 -20.82 -5.46 -15.31
CA THR A 220 -19.91 -6.52 -15.74
C THR A 220 -19.01 -7.02 -14.62
N GLY A 221 -18.48 -6.14 -13.77
CA GLY A 221 -17.68 -6.56 -12.63
C GLY A 221 -17.00 -5.43 -11.86
N TYR A 222 -15.91 -5.78 -11.19
CA TYR A 222 -15.19 -4.90 -10.27
C TYR A 222 -14.37 -3.82 -10.99
N LEU A 223 -14.45 -2.60 -10.47
CA LEU A 223 -13.61 -1.47 -10.88
C LEU A 223 -12.36 -1.40 -9.99
N LEU A 224 -11.22 -1.81 -10.53
CA LEU A 224 -10.00 -2.03 -9.76
C LEU A 224 -9.05 -0.82 -9.80
N SER A 225 -8.36 -0.60 -8.68
CA SER A 225 -7.23 0.32 -8.55
C SER A 225 -6.06 -0.46 -7.95
N GLY A 226 -4.96 -0.59 -8.68
CA GLY A 226 -3.81 -1.39 -8.27
C GLY A 226 -2.86 -1.68 -9.42
N PRO A 227 -1.82 -2.49 -9.19
CA PRO A 227 -0.84 -2.87 -10.21
C PRO A 227 -1.34 -3.95 -11.19
N ILE A 228 -2.55 -4.48 -10.99
CA ILE A 228 -3.17 -5.46 -11.87
C ILE A 228 -3.41 -4.86 -13.27
N LYS A 229 -3.03 -5.61 -14.31
CA LYS A 229 -3.32 -5.28 -15.70
C LYS A 229 -4.56 -6.05 -16.16
N ALA A 230 -5.70 -5.39 -16.17
CA ALA A 230 -6.94 -5.98 -16.68
C ALA A 230 -7.07 -5.74 -18.20
N PRO A 231 -7.87 -6.54 -18.93
CA PRO A 231 -8.02 -6.39 -20.38
C PRO A 231 -8.74 -5.10 -20.79
N ARG A 232 -9.49 -4.47 -19.87
CA ARG A 232 -10.22 -3.22 -20.12
C ARG A 232 -9.89 -2.17 -19.07
N VAL A 233 -10.03 -0.91 -19.48
CA VAL A 233 -9.98 0.25 -18.61
C VAL A 233 -11.31 0.97 -18.71
N HIS A 234 -12.01 1.08 -17.59
CA HIS A 234 -13.25 1.85 -17.49
C HIS A 234 -12.98 3.34 -17.75
N PRO A 235 -13.92 4.14 -18.28
CA PRO A 235 -13.74 5.58 -18.50
C PRO A 235 -13.25 6.39 -17.28
N LEU A 236 -13.50 5.88 -16.08
CA LEU A 236 -13.04 6.44 -14.80
C LEU A 236 -11.56 6.12 -14.47
N GLY A 237 -10.83 5.47 -15.38
CA GLY A 237 -9.42 5.10 -15.23
C GLY A 237 -9.18 3.84 -14.39
N HIS A 238 -10.23 3.09 -14.06
CA HIS A 238 -10.16 1.85 -13.29
C HIS A 238 -9.95 0.63 -14.19
N GLN A 239 -9.16 -0.34 -13.73
CA GLN A 239 -8.94 -1.62 -14.41
C GLN A 239 -10.20 -2.48 -14.26
N LEU A 240 -10.63 -3.18 -15.32
CA LEU A 240 -11.88 -3.92 -15.36
C LEU A 240 -11.75 -5.22 -16.16
N PHE A 241 -12.12 -6.35 -15.55
CA PHE A 241 -12.21 -7.65 -16.22
C PHE A 241 -13.46 -7.74 -17.12
N HIS A 242 -13.57 -8.77 -17.95
CA HIS A 242 -14.76 -8.96 -18.78
C HIS A 242 -15.98 -9.34 -17.95
N SER A 243 -15.75 -10.06 -16.86
CA SER A 243 -16.75 -10.46 -15.89
C SER A 243 -16.15 -10.41 -14.48
N TRP A 244 -16.97 -10.12 -13.46
CA TRP A 244 -16.61 -10.35 -12.06
C TRP A 244 -16.19 -11.81 -11.83
N ARG A 245 -16.72 -12.76 -12.62
CA ARG A 245 -16.38 -14.18 -12.55
C ARG A 245 -14.92 -14.48 -12.90
N ASP A 246 -14.21 -13.54 -13.54
CA ASP A 246 -12.80 -13.73 -13.89
C ASP A 246 -11.88 -13.42 -12.70
N PHE A 247 -12.28 -12.48 -11.83
CA PHE A 247 -11.49 -12.02 -10.70
C PHE A 247 -11.29 -13.16 -9.68
N GLY A 248 -10.05 -13.38 -9.24
CA GLY A 248 -9.66 -14.54 -8.44
C GLY A 248 -9.70 -15.89 -9.19
N ALA A 249 -10.82 -16.24 -9.84
CA ALA A 249 -11.03 -17.54 -10.47
C ALA A 249 -10.06 -17.87 -11.62
N THR A 250 -9.59 -16.85 -12.33
CA THR A 250 -8.56 -17.01 -13.38
C THR A 250 -7.14 -16.70 -12.90
N ALA A 251 -6.97 -16.40 -11.61
CA ALA A 251 -5.65 -16.25 -11.00
C ALA A 251 -5.02 -17.62 -10.73
N GLY A 252 -3.71 -17.66 -10.46
CA GLY A 252 -2.92 -18.89 -10.30
C GLY A 252 -3.64 -20.05 -9.57
N PRO A 253 -4.06 -19.87 -8.29
CA PRO A 253 -4.75 -20.92 -7.54
C PRO A 253 -6.25 -21.04 -7.83
N GLY A 254 -6.84 -20.11 -8.60
CA GLY A 254 -8.28 -20.08 -8.90
C GLY A 254 -9.17 -19.70 -7.71
N SER A 255 -8.61 -19.14 -6.63
CA SER A 255 -9.34 -18.71 -5.44
C SER A 255 -9.87 -17.27 -5.57
N VAL A 256 -11.04 -17.02 -4.99
CA VAL A 256 -11.60 -15.68 -4.82
C VAL A 256 -11.40 -15.29 -3.38
N GLU A 257 -10.57 -14.29 -3.12
CA GLU A 257 -10.24 -13.83 -1.78
C GLU A 257 -10.36 -12.31 -1.72
N ILE A 258 -11.36 -11.84 -0.98
CA ILE A 258 -11.72 -10.42 -0.90
C ILE A 258 -11.97 -10.05 0.56
N ALA A 259 -11.56 -8.85 0.95
CA ALA A 259 -11.99 -8.26 2.22
C ALA A 259 -12.78 -6.97 1.96
N SER A 260 -13.85 -6.77 2.73
CA SER A 260 -14.41 -5.45 2.97
C SER A 260 -13.92 -4.92 4.31
N ILE A 261 -13.71 -3.61 4.41
CA ILE A 261 -13.16 -2.98 5.61
C ILE A 261 -14.13 -1.92 6.15
N GLY A 262 -14.27 -1.87 7.47
CA GLY A 262 -14.98 -0.81 8.18
C GLY A 262 -14.23 -0.33 9.42
N PRO A 263 -14.69 0.77 10.05
CA PRO A 263 -14.20 1.18 11.35
C PRO A 263 -14.61 0.17 12.43
N GLY A 264 -13.67 -0.19 13.29
CA GLY A 264 -13.86 -1.03 14.46
C GLY A 264 -13.44 -0.33 15.76
N GLN A 265 -13.28 -1.10 16.83
CA GLN A 265 -12.81 -0.59 18.12
C GLN A 265 -11.32 -0.89 18.30
N ALA A 266 -10.50 0.15 18.38
CA ALA A 266 -9.08 0.00 18.61
C ALA A 266 -8.77 -0.51 20.02
N ALA A 267 -7.73 -1.34 20.12
CA ALA A 267 -7.10 -1.69 21.38
C ALA A 267 -6.19 -0.56 21.85
N ASP A 268 -5.69 -0.66 23.09
CA ASP A 268 -4.63 0.24 23.55
C ASP A 268 -3.28 -0.08 22.88
N ASP A 269 -2.37 0.89 22.88
CA ASP A 269 -1.05 0.75 22.25
C ASP A 269 -0.24 -0.43 22.83
N MET A 270 -0.37 -0.72 24.13
CA MET A 270 0.38 -1.81 24.77
C MET A 270 -0.08 -3.17 24.26
N THR A 271 -1.40 -3.38 24.17
CA THR A 271 -2.01 -4.58 23.57
C THR A 271 -1.58 -4.74 22.11
N THR A 272 -1.66 -3.66 21.33
CA THR A 272 -1.27 -3.64 19.91
C THR A 272 0.19 -4.06 19.72
N VAL A 273 1.10 -3.47 20.49
CA VAL A 273 2.53 -3.79 20.43
C VAL A 273 2.80 -5.22 20.89
N ARG A 274 2.21 -5.64 22.02
CA ARG A 274 2.37 -7.01 22.55
C ARG A 274 2.02 -8.06 21.50
N ASP A 275 0.86 -7.93 20.86
CA ASP A 275 0.35 -8.95 19.95
C ASP A 275 1.16 -9.01 18.65
N ALA A 276 1.61 -7.86 18.15
CA ALA A 276 2.54 -7.78 17.02
C ALA A 276 3.89 -8.45 17.34
N LEU A 277 4.46 -8.19 18.51
CA LEU A 277 5.72 -8.82 18.94
C LEU A 277 5.58 -10.33 19.18
N ALA A 278 4.43 -10.77 19.70
CA ALA A 278 4.12 -12.18 19.85
C ALA A 278 4.11 -12.89 18.49
N PHE A 279 3.42 -12.31 17.50
CA PHE A 279 3.44 -12.82 16.13
C PHE A 279 4.87 -12.86 15.55
N ALA A 280 5.61 -11.76 15.64
CA ALA A 280 6.96 -11.62 15.07
C ALA A 280 7.95 -12.67 15.61
N THR A 281 7.86 -12.99 16.90
CA THR A 281 8.80 -13.88 17.59
C THR A 281 8.42 -15.35 17.57
N GLN A 282 7.19 -15.66 17.14
CA GLN A 282 6.61 -17.01 17.12
C GLN A 282 6.16 -17.36 15.71
N ASP A 283 4.94 -16.97 15.33
CA ASP A 283 4.28 -17.36 14.09
C ASP A 283 5.07 -16.98 12.84
N ALA A 284 5.67 -15.78 12.81
CA ALA A 284 6.44 -15.30 11.66
C ALA A 284 7.72 -16.11 11.38
N GLN A 285 8.16 -16.93 12.35
CA GLN A 285 9.34 -17.80 12.22
C GLN A 285 8.98 -19.22 11.80
N ASN A 286 7.70 -19.56 11.70
CA ASN A 286 7.23 -20.90 11.39
C ASN A 286 7.05 -21.08 9.89
N GLY A 287 7.70 -22.09 9.30
CA GLY A 287 7.56 -22.46 7.89
C GLY A 287 8.90 -22.70 7.22
N GLU A 288 8.92 -23.57 6.20
CA GLU A 288 10.09 -23.73 5.36
C GLU A 288 10.34 -22.44 4.57
N GLY A 289 11.59 -21.98 4.52
CA GLY A 289 11.95 -20.71 3.86
C GLY A 289 11.38 -19.46 4.55
N SER A 290 10.84 -19.57 5.77
CA SER A 290 10.31 -18.43 6.54
C SER A 290 11.28 -17.96 7.63
N GLY A 291 11.14 -16.71 8.07
CA GLY A 291 11.98 -16.12 9.12
C GLY A 291 13.48 -16.16 8.77
N ILE A 292 14.32 -16.57 9.74
CA ILE A 292 15.77 -16.77 9.50
C ILE A 292 16.04 -17.76 8.37
N GLY A 293 15.22 -18.80 8.23
CA GLY A 293 15.36 -19.79 7.16
C GLY A 293 15.16 -19.20 5.76
N GLY A 294 14.38 -18.12 5.64
CA GLY A 294 14.20 -17.38 4.39
C GLY A 294 15.47 -16.67 3.93
N TYR A 295 16.23 -16.07 4.85
CA TYR A 295 17.55 -15.51 4.52
C TYR A 295 18.52 -16.61 4.05
N ASP A 296 18.51 -17.77 4.70
CA ASP A 296 19.34 -18.91 4.30
C ASP A 296 18.98 -19.40 2.88
N ALA A 297 17.70 -19.45 2.53
CA ALA A 297 17.23 -19.78 1.18
C ALA A 297 17.63 -18.72 0.15
N TRP A 298 17.48 -17.44 0.49
CA TRP A 298 17.88 -16.32 -0.38
C TRP A 298 19.38 -16.35 -0.69
N ILE A 299 20.21 -16.55 0.32
CA ILE A 299 21.66 -16.67 0.17
C ILE A 299 22.01 -17.86 -0.73
N ARG A 300 21.38 -19.03 -0.52
CA ARG A 300 21.58 -20.20 -1.40
C ARG A 300 21.19 -19.91 -2.84
N GLY A 301 20.05 -19.26 -3.08
CA GLY A 301 19.56 -18.94 -4.41
C GLY A 301 20.46 -17.98 -5.19
N LEU A 302 21.22 -17.12 -4.50
CA LEU A 302 22.20 -16.21 -5.10
C LEU A 302 23.63 -16.77 -5.15
N SER A 303 23.93 -17.81 -4.38
CA SER A 303 25.27 -18.41 -4.34
C SER A 303 25.59 -19.17 -5.63
N PRO A 304 26.86 -19.21 -6.07
CA PRO A 304 27.26 -19.99 -7.24
C PRO A 304 26.93 -21.48 -7.07
N SER A 305 26.13 -22.05 -7.97
CA SER A 305 25.89 -23.50 -8.05
C SER A 305 26.77 -24.14 -9.13
N ARG A 306 27.08 -25.43 -9.00
CA ARG A 306 27.85 -26.17 -10.05
C ARG A 306 27.12 -26.28 -11.38
N ASP A 307 25.81 -26.08 -11.37
CA ASP A 307 24.95 -26.03 -12.55
C ASP A 307 24.39 -24.60 -12.62
N GLU A 308 25.10 -23.70 -13.30
CA GLU A 308 24.70 -22.30 -13.54
C GLU A 308 23.78 -22.16 -14.76
N THR A 309 23.26 -23.27 -15.30
CA THR A 309 22.29 -23.20 -16.38
C THR A 309 21.04 -22.47 -15.86
N ASN A 310 20.65 -21.39 -16.54
CA ASN A 310 19.45 -20.58 -16.28
C ASN A 310 19.42 -19.70 -15.02
N VAL A 311 20.56 -19.17 -14.54
CA VAL A 311 20.57 -18.15 -13.45
C VAL A 311 19.67 -16.95 -13.76
N GLY A 312 19.55 -16.57 -15.04
CA GLY A 312 18.64 -15.51 -15.48
C GLY A 312 17.17 -15.74 -15.09
N ASP A 313 16.69 -16.99 -14.93
CA ASP A 313 15.30 -17.25 -14.54
C ASP A 313 14.99 -16.86 -13.09
N ARG A 314 16.01 -16.56 -12.29
CA ARG A 314 15.92 -16.09 -10.91
C ARG A 314 15.70 -14.57 -10.77
N TYR A 315 15.34 -13.89 -11.86
CA TYR A 315 15.18 -12.42 -11.89
C TYR A 315 14.08 -11.89 -10.95
N HIS A 316 13.15 -12.74 -10.51
CA HIS A 316 12.18 -12.42 -9.47
C HIS A 316 12.81 -12.10 -8.11
N VAL A 317 14.12 -12.32 -7.92
CA VAL A 317 14.84 -11.79 -6.75
C VAL A 317 14.64 -10.29 -6.55
N ALA A 318 14.46 -9.52 -7.64
CA ALA A 318 14.15 -8.09 -7.56
C ALA A 318 12.80 -7.81 -6.88
N TYR A 319 11.80 -8.67 -7.10
CA TYR A 319 10.48 -8.58 -6.48
C TYR A 319 10.56 -8.88 -4.97
N HIS A 320 11.30 -9.93 -4.59
CA HIS A 320 11.58 -10.23 -3.18
C HIS A 320 12.37 -9.10 -2.50
N ALA A 321 13.37 -8.55 -3.17
CA ALA A 321 14.19 -7.45 -2.64
C ALA A 321 13.35 -6.21 -2.34
N ALA A 322 12.45 -5.82 -3.24
CA ALA A 322 11.56 -4.68 -3.05
C ALA A 322 10.62 -4.87 -1.85
N ILE A 323 9.96 -6.03 -1.73
CA ILE A 323 9.00 -6.31 -0.65
C ILE A 323 9.69 -6.38 0.70
N TRP A 324 10.74 -7.19 0.83
CA TRP A 324 11.33 -7.44 2.15
C TRP A 324 12.14 -6.25 2.66
N SER A 325 12.73 -5.44 1.77
CA SER A 325 13.29 -4.13 2.13
C SER A 325 12.21 -3.19 2.69
N GLU A 326 11.05 -3.08 2.03
CA GLU A 326 9.91 -2.27 2.52
C GLU A 326 9.40 -2.76 3.88
N CYS A 327 9.18 -4.08 4.03
CA CYS A 327 8.70 -4.66 5.28
C CYS A 327 9.65 -4.37 6.45
N ARG A 328 10.97 -4.51 6.27
CA ARG A 328 11.93 -4.29 7.35
C ARG A 328 12.17 -2.82 7.67
N ALA A 329 12.08 -1.94 6.68
CA ALA A 329 12.02 -0.50 6.93
C ALA A 329 10.81 -0.13 7.81
N PHE A 330 9.64 -0.71 7.56
CA PHE A 330 8.46 -0.48 8.40
C PHE A 330 8.48 -1.21 9.74
N ALA A 331 9.21 -2.32 9.87
CA ALA A 331 9.45 -2.96 11.16
C ALA A 331 10.24 -2.01 12.09
N HIS A 332 11.28 -1.35 11.55
CA HIS A 332 12.00 -0.31 12.28
C HIS A 332 11.07 0.86 12.65
N ALA A 333 10.34 1.41 11.68
CA ALA A 333 9.45 2.55 11.91
C ALA A 333 8.38 2.25 12.97
N PHE A 334 7.81 1.05 12.94
CA PHE A 334 6.88 0.57 13.98
C PHE A 334 7.50 0.57 15.36
N LEU A 335 8.70 0.00 15.50
CA LEU A 335 9.37 -0.12 16.80
C LEU A 335 9.76 1.24 17.37
N ASP A 336 10.19 2.18 16.53
CA ASP A 336 10.48 3.55 16.95
C ASP A 336 9.22 4.32 17.36
N GLU A 337 8.12 4.13 16.63
CA GLU A 337 6.83 4.72 17.00
C GLU A 337 6.27 4.10 18.29
N ALA A 338 6.33 2.77 18.43
CA ALA A 338 5.95 2.06 19.66
C ALA A 338 6.76 2.53 20.86
N ARG A 339 8.07 2.74 20.68
CA ARG A 339 8.95 3.33 21.70
C ARG A 339 8.43 4.70 22.15
N ALA A 340 8.05 5.55 21.21
CA ALA A 340 7.54 6.90 21.50
C ALA A 340 6.18 6.87 22.20
N ARG A 341 5.27 5.99 21.75
CA ARG A 341 3.91 5.84 22.29
C ARG A 341 3.89 5.25 23.71
N LEU A 342 4.64 4.17 23.94
CA LEU A 342 4.64 3.48 25.24
C LEU A 342 5.53 4.18 26.29
N GLY A 343 6.63 4.80 25.86
CA GLY A 343 7.52 5.56 26.74
C GLY A 343 8.09 4.76 27.92
N GLY A 344 8.45 5.47 28.99
CA GLY A 344 8.79 4.90 30.29
C GLY A 344 9.86 3.80 30.25
N ARG A 345 9.57 2.67 30.90
CA ARG A 345 10.50 1.52 30.99
C ARG A 345 10.60 0.74 29.68
N GLN A 346 9.60 0.82 28.81
CA GLN A 346 9.53 0.12 27.53
C GLN A 346 10.42 0.80 26.48
N ALA A 347 10.54 2.13 26.52
CA ALA A 347 11.26 2.90 25.54
C ALA A 347 12.71 2.40 25.26
N PRO A 348 13.61 2.23 26.25
CA PRO A 348 14.97 1.75 25.97
C PRO A 348 15.01 0.31 25.43
N ILE A 349 14.02 -0.52 25.78
CA ILE A 349 13.95 -1.91 25.32
C ILE A 349 13.52 -1.96 23.84
N LEU A 350 12.51 -1.16 23.47
CA LEU A 350 12.05 -1.02 22.09
C LEU A 350 13.06 -0.29 21.21
N ALA A 351 13.80 0.69 21.75
CA ALA A 351 14.90 1.35 21.05
C ALA A 351 15.94 0.34 20.57
N ARG A 352 16.32 -0.60 21.44
CA ARG A 352 17.29 -1.64 21.07
C ARG A 352 16.78 -2.53 19.94
N ALA A 353 15.50 -2.89 19.95
CA ALA A 353 14.90 -3.64 18.86
C ALA A 353 14.85 -2.82 17.55
N ALA A 354 14.47 -1.54 17.64
CA ALA A 354 14.42 -0.62 16.51
C ALA A 354 15.79 -0.46 15.84
N GLU A 355 16.88 -0.36 16.61
CA GLU A 355 18.25 -0.33 16.09
C GLU A 355 18.60 -1.60 15.30
N CYS A 356 18.22 -2.77 15.80
CA CYS A 356 18.47 -4.02 15.07
C CYS A 356 17.70 -4.05 13.74
N TYR A 357 16.42 -3.68 13.74
CA TYR A 357 15.62 -3.67 12.51
C TYR A 357 16.00 -2.56 11.54
N LEU A 358 16.60 -1.46 12.01
CA LEU A 358 17.24 -0.47 11.14
C LEU A 358 18.39 -1.11 10.35
N ALA A 359 19.28 -1.83 11.04
CA ALA A 359 20.40 -2.52 10.40
C ALA A 359 19.93 -3.60 9.40
N VAL A 360 18.84 -4.32 9.70
CA VAL A 360 18.21 -5.24 8.73
C VAL A 360 17.70 -4.48 7.51
N GLY A 361 16.95 -3.40 7.73
CA GLY A 361 16.39 -2.58 6.66
C GLY A 361 17.44 -1.97 5.74
N ASP A 362 18.54 -1.47 6.31
CA ASP A 362 19.67 -0.90 5.56
C ASP A 362 20.32 -1.98 4.66
N ALA A 363 20.59 -3.15 5.22
CA ALA A 363 21.18 -4.27 4.47
C ALA A 363 20.24 -4.77 3.34
N LEU A 364 18.93 -4.87 3.60
CA LEU A 364 17.98 -5.24 2.55
C LEU A 364 17.77 -4.14 1.50
N THR A 365 17.95 -2.86 1.87
CA THR A 365 17.94 -1.75 0.92
C THR A 365 19.13 -1.84 -0.05
N GLU A 366 20.30 -2.28 0.41
CA GLU A 366 21.43 -2.59 -0.47
C GLU A 366 21.07 -3.71 -1.45
N VAL A 367 20.43 -4.79 -0.99
CA VAL A 367 19.96 -5.88 -1.87
C VAL A 367 18.95 -5.37 -2.91
N ALA A 368 17.99 -4.52 -2.52
CA ALA A 368 17.03 -3.91 -3.44
C ALA A 368 17.69 -2.95 -4.44
N THR A 369 18.79 -2.30 -4.06
CA THR A 369 19.59 -1.45 -4.96
C THR A 369 20.36 -2.29 -5.97
N LEU A 370 20.86 -3.47 -5.56
CA LEU A 370 21.53 -4.43 -6.44
C LEU A 370 20.55 -5.12 -7.41
N PHE A 371 19.31 -5.35 -6.97
CA PHE A 371 18.25 -5.98 -7.76
C PHE A 371 16.99 -5.10 -7.78
N PRO A 372 16.99 -3.97 -8.51
CA PRO A 372 15.83 -3.11 -8.59
C PRO A 372 14.68 -3.80 -9.32
N LEU A 373 13.46 -3.66 -8.80
CA LEU A 373 12.24 -4.08 -9.49
C LEU A 373 11.94 -3.07 -10.62
N LEU A 374 12.02 -3.54 -11.87
CA LEU A 374 11.90 -2.71 -13.06
C LEU A 374 10.71 -3.14 -13.92
N ASP A 375 9.60 -2.41 -13.80
CA ASP A 375 8.36 -2.69 -14.53
C ASP A 375 8.59 -2.80 -16.05
N GLY A 376 8.28 -3.97 -16.61
CA GLY A 376 8.41 -4.23 -18.04
C GLY A 376 9.86 -4.33 -18.56
N GLN A 377 10.85 -4.39 -17.67
CA GLN A 377 12.27 -4.52 -18.04
C GLN A 377 12.86 -5.85 -17.56
N GLU A 378 12.16 -6.95 -17.79
CA GLU A 378 12.59 -8.30 -17.40
C GLU A 378 14.00 -8.64 -17.89
N GLY A 379 14.37 -8.24 -19.12
CA GLY A 379 15.72 -8.45 -19.65
C GLY A 379 16.82 -7.79 -18.80
N GLN A 380 16.56 -6.59 -18.25
CA GLN A 380 17.52 -5.93 -17.37
C GLN A 380 17.57 -6.60 -15.98
N MET A 381 16.42 -7.05 -15.46
CA MET A 381 16.39 -7.80 -14.20
C MET A 381 17.15 -9.14 -14.32
N ARG A 382 17.01 -9.82 -15.47
CA ARG A 382 17.79 -11.02 -15.83
C ARG A 382 19.29 -10.72 -15.88
N ALA A 383 19.70 -9.66 -16.58
CA ALA A 383 21.10 -9.26 -16.63
C ALA A 383 21.68 -8.91 -15.24
N ASN A 384 20.88 -8.30 -14.36
CA ASN A 384 21.31 -7.97 -13.00
C ASN A 384 21.58 -9.23 -12.17
N VAL A 385 20.74 -10.28 -12.27
CA VAL A 385 20.96 -11.53 -11.52
C VAL A 385 22.10 -12.35 -12.11
N GLU A 386 22.38 -12.24 -13.41
CA GLU A 386 23.52 -12.89 -14.07
C GLU A 386 24.88 -12.28 -13.68
N ASP A 387 24.90 -11.03 -13.22
CA ASP A 387 26.10 -10.35 -12.72
C ASP A 387 26.59 -10.98 -11.40
N ALA A 388 27.74 -11.66 -11.47
CA ALA A 388 28.34 -12.37 -10.35
C ALA A 388 28.76 -11.45 -9.19
N ASP A 389 29.21 -10.23 -9.49
CA ASP A 389 29.63 -9.26 -8.47
C ASP A 389 28.41 -8.73 -7.71
N ARG A 390 27.29 -8.49 -8.41
CA ARG A 390 26.01 -8.15 -7.76
C ARG A 390 25.53 -9.26 -6.82
N ARG A 391 25.59 -10.52 -7.27
CA ARG A 391 25.22 -11.67 -6.43
C ARG A 391 26.11 -11.78 -5.20
N ALA A 392 27.42 -11.65 -5.36
CA ALA A 392 28.37 -11.74 -4.25
C ALA A 392 28.11 -10.66 -3.18
N ARG A 393 27.91 -9.41 -3.60
CA ARG A 393 27.57 -8.30 -2.69
C ARG A 393 26.22 -8.50 -2.00
N ALA A 394 25.22 -8.99 -2.73
CA ALA A 394 23.92 -9.27 -2.14
C ALA A 394 23.98 -10.40 -1.11
N VAL A 395 24.79 -11.44 -1.33
CA VAL A 395 25.02 -12.51 -0.34
C VAL A 395 25.66 -11.95 0.94
N GLU A 396 26.63 -11.04 0.82
CA GLU A 396 27.22 -10.35 1.97
C GLU A 396 26.17 -9.55 2.75
N ALA A 397 25.42 -8.68 2.07
CA ALA A 397 24.36 -7.87 2.67
C ALA A 397 23.25 -8.75 3.32
N LEU A 398 22.87 -9.87 2.69
CA LEU A 398 21.91 -10.81 3.28
C LEU A 398 22.47 -11.49 4.54
N GLY A 399 23.78 -11.76 4.59
CA GLY A 399 24.44 -12.28 5.80
C GLY A 399 24.40 -11.29 6.96
N GLU A 400 24.62 -10.00 6.67
CA GLU A 400 24.47 -8.91 7.64
C GLU A 400 23.02 -8.79 8.12
N ALA A 401 22.06 -8.73 7.19
CA ALA A 401 20.63 -8.66 7.48
C ALA A 401 20.18 -9.83 8.36
N ARG A 402 20.60 -11.06 8.03
CA ARG A 402 20.29 -12.27 8.80
C ARG A 402 20.81 -12.19 10.24
N THR A 403 22.04 -11.73 10.41
CA THR A 403 22.68 -11.59 11.74
C THR A 403 21.98 -10.52 12.58
N ALA A 404 21.65 -9.39 11.95
CA ALA A 404 20.90 -8.31 12.56
C ALA A 404 19.47 -8.77 12.94
N GLU A 405 18.78 -9.52 12.08
CA GLU A 405 17.45 -10.09 12.34
C GLU A 405 17.50 -11.05 13.54
N GLN A 406 18.49 -11.94 13.60
CA GLN A 406 18.62 -12.87 14.72
C GLN A 406 18.81 -12.14 16.06
N THR A 407 19.58 -11.05 16.05
CA THR A 407 19.76 -10.18 17.23
C THR A 407 18.48 -9.41 17.54
N GLY A 408 17.79 -8.91 16.51
CA GLY A 408 16.51 -8.22 16.60
C GLY A 408 15.43 -9.10 17.21
N LEU A 409 15.29 -10.36 16.77
CA LEU A 409 14.35 -11.32 17.32
C LEU A 409 14.60 -11.59 18.81
N ALA A 410 15.86 -11.64 19.25
CA ALA A 410 16.17 -11.74 20.68
C ALA A 410 15.72 -10.47 21.45
N ALA A 411 15.92 -9.28 20.86
CA ALA A 411 15.44 -8.03 21.43
C ALA A 411 13.90 -7.96 21.47
N LEU A 412 13.19 -8.43 20.42
CA LEU A 412 11.73 -8.50 20.40
C LEU A 412 11.19 -9.44 21.49
N ARG A 413 11.82 -10.60 21.70
CA ARG A 413 11.43 -11.51 22.78
C ARG A 413 11.58 -10.86 24.16
N HIS A 414 12.69 -10.14 24.36
CA HIS A 414 12.90 -9.39 25.60
C HIS A 414 11.84 -8.28 25.78
N ALA A 415 11.54 -7.52 24.72
CA ALA A 415 10.49 -6.51 24.73
C ALA A 415 9.11 -7.11 25.04
N LEU A 416 8.77 -8.26 24.44
CA LEU A 416 7.52 -8.97 24.70
C LEU A 416 7.38 -9.36 26.18
N THR A 417 8.44 -9.91 26.79
CA THR A 417 8.43 -10.25 28.23
C THR A 417 8.33 -9.02 29.13
N ALA A 418 8.86 -7.87 28.72
CA ALA A 418 8.77 -6.62 29.50
C ALA A 418 7.41 -5.90 29.38
N ILE A 419 6.63 -6.24 28.35
CA ILE A 419 5.29 -5.72 28.08
C ILE A 419 4.19 -6.55 28.75
N GLN A 420 4.45 -7.85 28.98
CA GLN A 420 3.63 -8.71 29.86
C GLN A 420 3.67 -8.22 31.31
#